data_AF-A0A7Y7NJR8-F1
#
_entry.id   AF-A0A7Y7NJR8-F1
#
_cell.length_a   1.000
_cell.length_b   1.000
_cell.length_c   1.000
_cell.angle_alpha   90.00
_cell.angle_beta   90.00
_cell.angle_gamma   90.00
#
_symmetry.space_group_name_H-M   'P 1'
#
loop_
_entity.id
_entity.type
_entity.pdbx_description
1 polymer ?
#
loop_
_entity_poly.entity_id
_entity_poly.type
_entity_poly.pdbx_seq_one_letter_code
_entity_poly.pdbx_strand_id
1 'polypeptide(L)'
;MIKNNKFTSKKLKITKDQLSYFAKELEEAGGFDELMIKKKAIEKNEGKIYTFTYNDIDKYKETHLIGVYEKLCPYFNTKVPYAFWSQLYIALKGCVASSK
;
A
#
# COMPACT_ATOMS: atom_id res chain seq x y z
N MET A 1 9.06 -27.01 15.41
CA MET A 1 7.76 -26.29 15.57
C MET A 1 7.76 -25.11 14.61
N ILE A 2 7.13 -25.27 13.44
CA ILE A 2 7.01 -24.18 12.46
C ILE A 2 5.79 -23.35 12.90
N LYS A 3 6.01 -22.11 13.34
CA LYS A 3 4.92 -21.18 13.65
C LYS A 3 4.32 -20.74 12.31
N ASN A 4 3.25 -21.41 11.89
CA ASN A 4 2.42 -20.95 10.78
C ASN A 4 1.88 -19.57 11.15
N ASN A 5 2.51 -18.54 10.60
CA ASN A 5 2.10 -17.15 10.79
C ASN A 5 0.77 -16.98 10.05
N LYS A 6 -0.32 -17.22 10.78
CA LYS A 6 -1.69 -17.13 10.30
C LYS A 6 -1.96 -15.66 10.00
N PHE A 7 -1.78 -15.25 8.74
CA PHE A 7 -2.27 -13.97 8.22
C PHE A 7 -3.79 -13.98 8.42
N THR A 8 -4.27 -13.44 9.52
CA THR A 8 -5.69 -13.22 9.73
C THR A 8 -6.11 -12.18 8.70
N SER A 9 -6.72 -12.64 7.60
CA SER A 9 -7.28 -11.80 6.54
C SER A 9 -8.49 -11.03 7.08
N LYS A 10 -8.25 -10.03 7.92
CA LYS A 10 -9.25 -9.00 8.18
C LYS A 10 -9.37 -8.27 6.85
N LYS A 11 -10.34 -8.67 6.03
CA LYS A 11 -10.53 -8.20 4.65
C LYS A 11 -10.43 -6.68 4.67
N LEU A 12 -9.39 -6.15 4.02
CA LEU A 12 -9.12 -4.72 3.96
C LEU A 12 -10.37 -4.06 3.39
N LYS A 13 -11.11 -3.31 4.21
CA LYS A 13 -12.35 -2.64 3.78
C LYS A 13 -11.99 -1.35 3.07
N ILE A 14 -11.50 -1.47 1.83
CA ILE A 14 -11.15 -0.33 0.99
C ILE A 14 -12.44 0.29 0.44
N THR A 15 -12.59 1.61 0.56
CA THR A 15 -13.72 2.35 0.01
C THR A 15 -13.45 2.84 -1.41
N LYS A 16 -14.51 3.21 -2.15
CA LYS A 16 -14.36 3.83 -3.48
C LYS A 16 -13.55 5.12 -3.41
N ASP A 17 -13.79 5.95 -2.39
CA ASP A 17 -13.05 7.21 -2.22
C ASP A 17 -11.55 6.98 -2.03
N GLN A 18 -11.17 5.94 -1.28
CA GLN A 18 -9.77 5.54 -1.12
C GLN A 18 -9.15 5.07 -2.43
N LEU A 19 -9.89 4.31 -3.24
CA LEU A 19 -9.42 3.87 -4.57
C LEU A 19 -9.31 5.03 -5.55
N SER A 20 -10.28 5.96 -5.57
CA SER A 20 -10.25 7.15 -6.42
C SER A 20 -9.10 8.08 -6.05
N TYR A 21 -8.87 8.29 -4.74
CA TYR A 21 -7.73 9.08 -4.26
C TYR A 21 -6.41 8.41 -4.63
N PHE A 22 -6.29 7.10 -4.44
CA PHE A 22 -5.10 6.34 -4.83
C PHE A 22 -4.86 6.37 -6.35
N ALA A 23 -5.90 6.29 -7.17
CA ALA A 23 -5.81 6.40 -8.62
C ALA A 23 -5.26 7.77 -9.05
N LYS A 24 -5.73 8.84 -8.41
CA LYS A 24 -5.21 10.20 -8.63
C LYS A 24 -3.73 10.30 -8.23
N GLU A 25 -3.35 9.75 -7.08
CA GLU A 25 -1.94 9.72 -6.65
C GLU A 25 -1.05 8.97 -7.65
N LEU A 26 -1.54 7.88 -8.25
CA LEU A 26 -0.81 7.13 -9.28
C LEU A 26 -0.61 7.96 -10.55
N GLU A 27 -1.64 8.68 -10.98
CA GLU A 27 -1.59 9.56 -12.15
C GLU A 27 -0.59 10.71 -11.91
N GLU A 28 -0.69 11.39 -10.77
CA GLU A 28 0.21 12.49 -10.38
C GLU A 28 1.66 12.03 -10.15
N ALA A 29 1.87 10.77 -9.74
CA ALA A 29 3.19 10.18 -9.61
C ALA A 29 3.78 9.70 -10.93
N GLY A 30 2.96 9.47 -11.97
CA GLY A 30 3.40 8.87 -13.22
C GLY A 30 3.51 7.34 -13.17
N GLY A 31 2.92 6.69 -12.17
CA GLY A 31 2.90 5.24 -12.03
C GLY A 31 2.99 4.72 -10.60
N PHE A 32 2.86 3.40 -10.47
CA PHE A 32 2.92 2.73 -9.16
C PHE A 32 4.31 2.80 -8.53
N ASP A 33 5.36 2.49 -9.29
CA ASP A 33 6.73 2.49 -8.75
C ASP A 33 7.13 3.90 -8.28
N GLU A 34 6.83 4.93 -9.07
CA GLU A 34 7.09 6.33 -8.69
C GLU A 34 6.33 6.74 -7.42
N LEU A 35 5.07 6.30 -7.30
CA LEU A 35 4.31 6.53 -6.07
C LEU A 35 4.93 5.79 -4.88
N MET A 36 5.43 4.57 -5.08
CA MET A 36 6.08 3.78 -4.03
C MET A 36 7.41 4.40 -3.60
N ILE A 37 8.16 5.02 -4.50
CA ILE A 37 9.36 5.80 -4.16
C ILE A 37 8.97 7.03 -3.32
N LYS A 38 7.96 7.80 -3.76
CA LYS A 38 7.45 8.97 -3.01
C LYS A 38 6.96 8.60 -1.61
N LYS A 39 6.27 7.46 -1.47
CA LYS A 39 5.79 6.93 -0.18
C LYS A 39 6.88 6.17 0.60
N LYS A 40 8.14 6.20 0.16
CA LYS A 40 9.27 5.50 0.77
C LYS A 40 8.99 4.00 1.02
N ALA A 41 8.19 3.39 0.15
CA ALA A 41 7.89 1.96 0.19
C ALA A 41 8.94 1.16 -0.59
N ILE A 42 9.55 1.78 -1.61
CA ILE A 42 10.68 1.21 -2.35
C ILE A 42 11.76 2.27 -2.58
N GLU A 43 12.96 1.80 -2.90
CA GLU A 43 14.02 2.59 -3.52
C GLU A 43 14.48 1.91 -4.81
N LYS A 44 14.95 2.73 -5.75
CA LYS A 44 15.56 2.27 -7.00
C LYS A 44 17.05 2.61 -6.96
N ASN A 45 17.89 1.59 -6.98
CA ASN A 45 19.34 1.76 -6.99
C ASN A 45 19.97 0.80 -8.01
N GLU A 46 20.82 1.32 -8.88
CA GLU A 46 21.52 0.56 -9.94
C GLU A 46 20.59 -0.35 -10.78
N GLY A 47 19.40 0.15 -11.14
CA GLY A 47 18.42 -0.61 -11.91
C GLY A 47 17.70 -1.73 -11.14
N LYS A 48 17.97 -1.90 -9.85
CA LYS A 48 17.27 -2.81 -8.95
C LYS A 48 16.25 -2.05 -8.10
N ILE A 49 15.18 -2.75 -7.72
CA ILE A 49 14.15 -2.24 -6.81
C ILE A 49 14.31 -2.95 -5.47
N TYR A 50 14.42 -2.16 -4.39
CA TYR A 50 14.47 -2.66 -3.03
C TYR A 50 13.24 -2.20 -2.26
N THR A 51 12.65 -3.08 -1.48
CA THR A 51 11.51 -2.73 -0.62
C THR A 51 12.01 -2.29 0.75
N PHE A 52 11.45 -1.20 1.28
CA PHE A 52 11.77 -0.76 2.63
C PHE A 52 11.06 -1.64 3.66
N THR A 53 11.80 -1.98 4.72
CA THR A 53 11.26 -2.62 5.93
C THR A 53 11.42 -1.67 7.10
N TYR A 54 10.31 -1.36 7.76
CA TYR A 54 10.27 -0.42 8.87
C TYR A 54 10.18 -1.17 10.20
N ASN A 55 11.11 -0.85 11.10
CA ASN A 55 11.08 -1.35 12.48
C ASN A 55 10.00 -0.64 13.31
N ASP A 56 9.87 0.67 13.11
CA ASP A 56 8.81 1.50 13.66
C ASP A 56 7.78 1.78 12.56
N ILE A 57 6.70 1.01 12.60
CA ILE A 57 5.65 1.13 11.60
C ILE A 57 4.64 2.23 11.92
N ASP A 58 4.52 2.63 13.19
CA ASP A 58 3.53 3.62 13.58
C ASP A 58 3.94 4.99 13.06
N LYS A 59 5.23 5.32 13.11
CA LYS A 59 5.76 6.52 12.44
C LYS A 59 5.50 6.54 10.93
N TYR A 60 5.58 5.38 10.27
CA TYR A 60 5.26 5.29 8.84
C TYR A 60 3.77 5.59 8.58
N LYS A 61 2.87 5.02 9.40
CA LYS A 61 1.43 5.26 9.30
C LYS A 61 1.09 6.72 9.54
N GLU A 62 1.66 7.35 10.56
CA GLU A 62 1.46 8.78 10.86
C GLU A 62 1.88 9.70 9.71
N THR A 63 2.82 9.27 8.88
CA THR A 63 3.30 10.06 7.74
C THR A 63 2.48 9.79 6.46
N HIS A 64 2.08 8.54 6.22
CA HIS A 64 1.59 8.10 4.91
C HIS A 64 0.16 7.54 4.90
N LEU A 65 -0.44 7.25 6.05
CA LEU A 65 -1.83 6.84 6.21
C LEU A 65 -2.67 7.94 6.86
N ILE A 66 -2.57 9.15 6.32
CA ILE A 66 -3.30 10.34 6.78
C ILE A 66 -4.53 10.62 5.90
N GLY A 67 -5.46 11.44 6.40
CA GLY A 67 -6.67 11.84 5.68
C GLY A 67 -7.52 10.65 5.22
N VAL A 68 -7.71 10.51 3.91
CA VAL A 68 -8.56 9.45 3.31
C VAL A 68 -8.09 8.04 3.69
N TYR A 69 -6.80 7.86 4.01
CA TYR A 69 -6.22 6.58 4.40
C TYR A 69 -6.24 6.28 5.91
N GLU A 70 -6.63 7.21 6.79
CA GLU A 70 -6.60 7.01 8.25
C GLU A 70 -7.39 5.77 8.69
N LYS A 71 -8.54 5.53 8.04
CA LYS A 71 -9.37 4.36 8.31
C LYS A 71 -8.70 3.03 7.95
N LEU A 72 -7.59 3.06 7.21
CA LEU A 72 -6.78 1.89 6.88
C LEU A 72 -5.69 1.59 7.91
N CYS A 73 -5.35 2.53 8.82
CA CYS A 73 -4.35 2.33 9.87
C CYS A 73 -4.52 1.02 10.67
N PRO A 74 -5.75 0.64 11.11
CA PRO A 74 -5.96 -0.62 11.85
C PRO A 74 -5.70 -1.90 11.04
N TYR A 75 -5.64 -1.78 9.71
CA TYR A 75 -5.41 -2.89 8.79
C TYR A 75 -3.97 -2.94 8.28
N PHE A 76 -3.18 -1.90 8.55
CA PHE A 76 -1.76 -1.86 8.22
C PHE A 76 -0.97 -2.65 9.27
N ASN A 77 -0.78 -3.94 9.01
CA ASN A 77 -0.15 -4.91 9.91
C ASN A 77 1.18 -5.47 9.38
N THR A 78 1.75 -4.84 8.35
CA THR A 78 2.99 -5.25 7.71
C THR A 78 4.13 -4.31 8.08
N LYS A 79 5.36 -4.83 8.20
CA LYS A 79 6.57 -3.99 8.28
C LYS A 79 7.07 -3.52 6.92
N VAL A 80 6.48 -4.03 5.85
CA VAL A 80 6.85 -3.77 4.45
C VAL A 80 5.69 -3.01 3.80
N PRO A 81 5.74 -1.66 3.73
CA PRO A 81 4.65 -0.85 3.21
C PRO A 81 4.26 -1.16 1.78
N TYR A 82 5.24 -1.58 0.96
CA TYR A 82 4.99 -2.00 -0.41
C TYR A 82 3.89 -3.08 -0.50
N ALA A 83 3.90 -4.06 0.40
CA ALA A 83 2.90 -5.13 0.42
C ALA A 83 1.48 -4.60 0.67
N PHE A 84 1.33 -3.55 1.48
CA PHE A 84 0.05 -2.91 1.74
C PHE A 84 -0.43 -2.14 0.51
N TRP A 85 0.41 -1.29 -0.06
CA TRP A 85 0.04 -0.47 -1.23
C TRP A 85 -0.24 -1.31 -2.48
N SER A 86 0.48 -2.44 -2.64
CA SER A 86 0.19 -3.41 -3.71
C SER A 86 -1.20 -4.01 -3.59
N GLN A 87 -1.75 -4.20 -2.39
CA GLN A 87 -3.14 -4.65 -2.23
C GLN A 87 -4.15 -3.59 -2.68
N LEU A 88 -3.90 -2.31 -2.39
CA LEU A 88 -4.71 -1.21 -2.92
C LEU A 88 -4.64 -1.15 -4.45
N TYR A 89 -3.45 -1.35 -5.01
CA TYR A 89 -3.25 -1.38 -6.47
C TYR A 89 -3.99 -2.53 -7.13
N ILE A 90 -3.90 -3.73 -6.57
CA ILE A 90 -4.67 -4.89 -7.03
C ILE A 90 -6.17 -4.63 -6.91
N ALA A 91 -6.64 -4.06 -5.80
CA ALA A 91 -8.05 -3.73 -5.64
C ALA A 91 -8.53 -2.69 -6.66
N LEU A 92 -7.71 -1.69 -6.97
CA LEU A 92 -7.98 -0.70 -8.01
C LEU A 92 -8.08 -1.36 -9.38
N LYS A 93 -7.11 -2.21 -9.75
CA LYS A 93 -7.11 -2.93 -11.05
C LYS A 93 -8.23 -3.97 -11.15
N GLY A 94 -8.55 -4.66 -10.05
CA GLY A 94 -9.66 -5.59 -9.96
C GLY A 94 -11.03 -4.90 -10.10
N CYS A 95 -11.18 -3.68 -9.57
CA CYS A 95 -12.37 -2.87 -9.79
C CYS A 95 -12.57 -2.49 -11.27
N VAL A 96 -11.47 -2.30 -12.02
CA VAL A 96 -11.51 -1.99 -13.46
C VAL A 96 -11.83 -3.22 -14.31
N ALA A 97 -11.52 -4.44 -13.83
CA ALA A 97 -11.78 -5.69 -14.55
C ALA A 97 -13.24 -6.19 -14.48
N SER A 98 -14.06 -5.67 -13.56
CA SER A 98 -15.49 -6.02 -13.43
C SER A 98 -16.44 -5.11 -14.22
N SER A 99 -15.94 -4.24 -15.10
CA SER A 99 -16.75 -3.36 -15.96
C SER A 99 -16.63 -3.67 -17.45
N LYS A 100 -16.45 -4.95 -17.82
CA LYS A 100 -16.63 -5.43 -19.19
C LYS A 100 -17.73 -6.48 -19.27
#